data_AF-A0A0P1E9L6-F1
#
_entry.id   AF-A0A0P1E9L6-F1
#
_cell.length_a   1.000
_cell.length_b   1.000
_cell.length_c   1.000
_cell.angle_alpha   90.00
_cell.angle_beta   90.00
_cell.angle_gamma   90.00
#
_symmetry.space_group_name_H-M   'P 1'
#
loop_
_entity.id
_entity.type
_entity.pdbx_description
1 polymer ?
#
loop_
_entity_poly.entity_id
_entity_poly.type
_entity_poly.pdbx_seq_one_letter_code
_entity_poly.pdbx_strand_id
1 'polypeptide(L)' 'MDRSRNPYLSTAFIAAFSFFGLSVTAQDAEAPQTLFTNVHVFDGVNDKRIENASVLVEGNMIKIVSTTQ' A
#
# COMPACT_ATOMS: atom_id res chain seq x y z
N MET A 1 36.10 -25.56 50.88
CA MET A 1 34.88 -24.79 50.56
C MET A 1 35.09 -23.41 51.17
N ASP A 2 34.98 -22.28 50.49
CA ASP A 2 33.93 -21.83 49.59
C ASP A 2 34.51 -20.75 48.65
N ARG A 3 34.40 -20.97 47.33
CA ARG A 3 34.73 -20.02 46.26
C ARG A 3 33.42 -19.31 45.91
N SER A 4 33.52 -18.07 45.45
CA SER A 4 32.45 -17.32 44.75
C SER A 4 31.44 -16.62 45.66
N ARG A 5 31.79 -15.40 46.08
CA ARG A 5 30.81 -14.34 46.33
C ARG A 5 31.23 -13.08 45.57
N ASN A 6 30.93 -13.07 44.28
CA ASN A 6 31.06 -11.92 43.40
C ASN A 6 29.61 -11.49 43.06
N PRO A 7 29.04 -10.46 43.71
CA PRO A 7 27.63 -10.10 43.51
C PRO A 7 27.34 -9.46 42.15
N TYR A 8 28.38 -9.19 41.35
CA TYR A 8 28.27 -8.70 39.98
C TYR A 8 27.90 -9.79 38.97
N LEU A 9 27.99 -11.08 39.34
CA LEU A 9 27.64 -12.19 38.43
C LEU A 9 26.11 -12.28 38.18
N SER A 10 25.29 -11.75 39.09
CA SER A 10 23.82 -11.78 38.98
C SER A 10 23.22 -10.52 38.34
N THR A 11 23.94 -9.39 38.33
CA THR A 11 23.48 -8.15 37.69
C THR A 11 23.87 -8.04 36.22
N ALA A 12 24.78 -8.89 35.73
CA ALA A 12 25.21 -8.89 34.34
C ALA A 12 24.22 -9.54 33.35
N PHE A 13 23.09 -10.07 33.81
CA PHE A 13 22.15 -10.83 32.96
C PHE A 13 20.87 -10.07 32.57
N ILE A 14 20.66 -8.82 33.00
CA ILE A 14 19.43 -8.05 32.74
C ILE A 14 19.72 -6.78 31.93
N ALA A 15 20.44 -6.91 30.81
CA ALA A 15 20.70 -5.77 29.93
C ALA A 15 20.66 -6.14 28.44
N ALA A 16 19.80 -7.08 28.05
CA ALA A 16 19.62 -7.44 26.64
C ALA A 16 18.14 -7.70 26.32
N PHE A 17 17.29 -6.71 26.59
CA PHE A 17 15.88 -6.71 26.16
C PHE A 17 15.51 -5.39 25.48
N SER A 18 16.40 -4.90 24.61
CA SER A 18 16.14 -3.66 23.90
C SER A 18 15.89 -3.94 22.43
N PHE A 19 14.72 -3.49 21.99
CA PHE A 19 14.32 -3.24 20.61
C PHE A 19 13.69 -4.38 19.81
N PHE A 20 12.45 -4.73 20.16
CA PHE A 20 11.50 -5.15 19.14
C PHE A 20 11.00 -3.90 18.40
N GLY A 21 11.56 -3.64 17.22
CA GLY A 21 11.04 -2.62 16.31
C GLY A 21 9.72 -3.09 15.72
N LEU A 22 8.62 -2.42 16.07
CA LEU A 22 7.36 -2.56 15.34
C LEU A 22 7.53 -1.85 13.99
N SER A 23 7.66 -2.61 12.92
CA SER A 23 7.58 -2.07 11.56
C SER A 23 6.15 -1.59 11.32
N VAL A 24 5.91 -0.29 11.50
CA VAL A 24 4.72 0.38 10.95
C VAL A 24 4.93 0.47 9.44
N THR A 25 4.19 -0.35 8.69
CA THR A 25 4.01 -0.13 7.25
C THR A 25 2.93 0.92 7.08
N ALA A 26 3.32 2.13 6.67
CA ALA A 26 2.36 3.07 6.11
C ALA A 26 1.83 2.44 4.81
N GLN A 27 0.59 1.97 4.83
CA GLN A 27 -0.08 1.57 3.59
C GLN A 27 -0.34 2.86 2.83
N ASP A 28 0.29 3.01 1.67
CA ASP A 28 -0.10 4.06 0.73
C ASP A 28 -1.61 3.87 0.51
N ALA A 29 -2.41 4.84 0.93
CA ALA A 29 -3.85 4.75 0.76
C ALA A 29 -4.11 4.75 -0.75
N GLU A 30 -4.69 3.67 -1.26
CA GLU A 30 -5.02 3.59 -2.68
C GLU A 30 -5.88 4.80 -3.08
N ALA A 31 -5.55 5.40 -4.22
CA ALA A 31 -6.29 6.53 -4.72
C ALA A 31 -7.77 6.11 -4.93
N PRO A 32 -8.76 6.98 -4.58
CA PRO A 32 -10.16 6.64 -4.73
C PRO A 32 -10.49 6.21 -6.16
N GLN A 33 -11.13 5.05 -6.32
CA GLN A 33 -11.47 4.50 -7.64
C GLN A 33 -12.92 4.80 -8.00
N THR A 34 -13.14 5.25 -9.23
CA THR A 34 -14.48 5.43 -9.82
C THR A 34 -14.53 4.75 -11.18
N LEU A 35 -15.52 3.88 -11.38
CA LEU A 35 -15.75 3.18 -12.63
C LEU A 35 -17.02 3.69 -13.29
N PHE A 36 -16.89 4.23 -14.50
CA PHE A 36 -18.01 4.51 -15.38
C PHE A 36 -18.16 3.35 -16.35
N THR A 37 -19.38 2.83 -16.50
CA THR A 37 -19.69 1.74 -17.43
C THR A 37 -20.79 2.16 -18.40
N ASN A 38 -20.83 1.49 -19.55
CA ASN A 38 -21.88 1.71 -20.56
C ASN A 38 -21.94 3.17 -21.02
N VAL A 39 -20.77 3.76 -21.28
CA VAL A 39 -20.65 5.15 -21.72
C VAL A 39 -20.19 5.23 -23.17
N HIS A 40 -20.51 6.35 -23.82
CA HIS A 40 -19.95 6.71 -25.12
C HIS A 40 -18.78 7.68 -24.91
N VAL A 41 -17.60 7.37 -25.45
CA VAL A 41 -16.39 8.18 -25.26
C VAL A 41 -15.97 8.85 -26.56
N PHE A 42 -15.73 10.16 -26.49
CA PHE A 42 -15.09 10.95 -27.54
C PHE A 42 -13.70 11.34 -27.03
N ASP A 43 -12.65 10.86 -27.68
CA ASP A 43 -11.25 11.04 -27.23
C ASP A 43 -10.56 12.28 -27.83
N GLY A 44 -11.20 12.93 -28.81
CA GLY A 44 -10.65 14.10 -29.50
C GLY A 44 -9.53 13.79 -30.49
N VAL A 45 -9.20 12.51 -30.71
CA VAL A 45 -8.18 12.05 -31.67
C VAL A 45 -8.85 11.33 -32.84
N ASN A 46 -9.84 10.48 -32.55
CA ASN A 46 -10.59 9.74 -33.54
C ASN A 46 -11.91 10.45 -33.85
N ASP A 47 -12.30 10.43 -35.12
CA ASP A 47 -13.60 10.98 -35.56
C ASP A 47 -14.79 10.12 -35.12
N LYS A 48 -14.53 8.89 -34.66
CA LYS A 48 -15.55 7.93 -34.22
C LYS A 48 -15.58 7.87 -32.70
N ARG A 49 -16.81 7.83 -32.15
CA ARG A 49 -17.03 7.59 -30.73
C ARG A 49 -16.86 6.10 -30.39
N ILE A 50 -16.38 5.85 -29.19
CA ILE A 50 -16.25 4.52 -28.62
C ILE A 50 -17.55 4.20 -27.89
N GLU A 51 -18.29 3.19 -28.35
CA GLU A 51 -19.57 2.78 -27.77
C GLU A 51 -19.38 1.74 -26.65
N ASN A 52 -20.29 1.73 -25.68
CA ASN A 52 -20.33 0.75 -24.58
C ASN A 52 -18.98 0.60 -23.84
N ALA A 53 -18.24 1.70 -23.68
CA ALA A 53 -16.94 1.69 -23.04
C ALA A 53 -17.06 1.64 -21.50
N SER A 54 -15.96 1.27 -20.87
CA SER A 54 -15.73 1.41 -19.43
C SER A 54 -14.52 2.30 -19.17
N VAL A 55 -14.63 3.23 -18.21
CA VAL A 55 -13.58 4.19 -17.85
C VAL A 55 -13.29 4.10 -16.36
N LEU A 56 -12.06 3.72 -16.02
CA LEU A 56 -11.55 3.72 -14.65
C LEU A 56 -10.81 5.03 -14.36
N VAL A 57 -11.23 5.70 -13.30
CA VAL A 57 -10.57 6.90 -12.75
C VAL A 57 -10.02 6.59 -11.36
N GLU A 58 -8.76 6.94 -11.12
CA GLU A 58 -8.11 6.85 -9.82
C GLU A 58 -7.74 8.26 -9.36
N GLY A 59 -8.34 8.72 -8.25
CA GLY A 59 -8.26 10.10 -7.82
C GLY A 59 -8.78 11.05 -8.90
N ASN A 60 -7.87 11.76 -9.56
CA ASN A 60 -8.14 12.70 -10.65
C ASN A 60 -7.59 12.24 -12.01
N MET A 61 -7.10 11.01 -12.12
CA MET A 61 -6.46 10.49 -13.33
C MET A 61 -7.34 9.45 -14.03
N ILE A 62 -7.53 9.60 -15.34
CA ILE A 62 -8.11 8.53 -16.17
C ILE A 62 -7.03 7.46 -16.34
N LYS A 63 -7.27 6.29 -15.74
CA LYS A 63 -6.30 5.20 -15.69
C LYS A 63 -6.42 4.25 -16.87
N ILE A 64 -7.64 3.82 -17.15
CA ILE A 64 -7.96 2.86 -18.21
C ILE A 64 -9.24 3.30 -18.92
N VAL A 65 -9.23 3.17 -20.25
CA VAL A 65 -10.43 3.14 -21.09
C VAL A 65 -10.44 1.80 -21.79
N SER A 66 -11.50 1.01 -21.63
CA SER A 66 -11.64 -0.30 -22.27
C SER A 66 -12.96 -0.44 -23.01
N THR A 67 -12.95 -1.29 -24.04
CA THR A 67 -14.14 -1.74 -24.76
C THR A 67 -14.33 -3.22 -24.53
N THR A 68 -15.58 -3.63 -24.35
CA THR A 68 -15.94 -5.05 -24.46
C THR A 68 -16.02 -5.36 -25.96
N GLN A 69 -14.98 -5.98 -26.50
CA GLN A 69 -14.98 -6.51 -27.88
C GLN A 69 -16.03 -7.61 -28.04
#